data_AF-A0A7C1B9D0-F1
#
_entry.id   AF-A0A7C1B9D0-F1
#
_cell.length_a   1.000
_cell.length_b   1.000
_cell.length_c   1.000
_cell.angle_alpha   90.00
_cell.angle_beta   90.00
_cell.angle_gamma   90.00
#
_symmetry.space_group_name_H-M   'P 1'
#
loop_
_entity.id
_entity.type
_entity.pdbx_description
1 polymer ?
#
loop_
_entity_poly.entity_id
_entity_poly.type
_entity_poly.pdbx_seq_one_letter_code
_entity_poly.pdbx_strand_id
1 'polypeptide(L)' 'IRRSTKAKRVDQKGGIVEKEGPVRISNVMLVCTNCDRATRIAHKTLSDGRKVRICKKCGEMI' A
#
# COMPACT_ATOMS: atom_id res chain seq x y z
N ILE A 1 0.19 6.34 -14.80
CA ILE A 1 -0.67 6.27 -16.00
C ILE A 1 -0.85 7.69 -16.54
N ARG A 2 -0.43 7.95 -17.77
CA ARG A 2 -0.71 9.22 -18.45
C ARG A 2 -2.04 9.07 -19.19
N ARG A 3 -3.07 9.79 -18.75
CA ARG A 3 -4.42 9.69 -19.31
C ARG A 3 -4.81 11.01 -19.95
N SER A 4 -5.03 10.97 -21.25
CA SER A 4 -5.65 12.08 -21.99
C SER A 4 -7.07 12.29 -21.46
N THR A 5 -7.33 13.49 -20.95
CA THR A 5 -8.61 13.89 -20.39
C THR A 5 -9.23 14.94 -21.29
N LYS A 6 -10.45 14.67 -21.77
CA LYS A 6 -11.22 15.62 -22.57
C LYS A 6 -11.68 16.79 -21.69
N ALA A 7 -11.77 17.97 -22.28
CA ALA A 7 -12.38 19.15 -21.67
C ALA A 7 -13.83 18.85 -21.25
N LYS A 8 -14.21 19.19 -20.01
CA LYS A 8 -15.58 18.99 -19.50
C LYS A 8 -16.43 20.26 -19.55
N ARG A 9 -15.82 21.43 -19.73
CA ARG A 9 -16.47 22.74 -19.88
C ARG A 9 -15.81 23.47 -21.04
N VAL A 10 -16.56 24.36 -21.69
CA VAL A 10 -16.12 25.12 -22.87
C VAL A 10 -14.82 25.90 -22.61
N ASP A 11 -14.62 26.34 -21.37
CA ASP A 11 -13.47 27.16 -20.96
C ASP A 11 -12.31 26.34 -20.36
N GLN A 12 -12.47 25.02 -20.22
CA GLN A 12 -11.43 24.14 -19.69
C GLN A 12 -10.63 23.52 -20.83
N LYS A 13 -9.32 23.75 -20.85
CA LYS A 13 -8.44 23.02 -21.77
C LYS A 13 -8.33 21.56 -21.35
N GLY A 14 -8.51 20.66 -22.32
CA GLY A 14 -8.17 19.25 -22.16
C GLY A 14 -6.66 19.08 -22.01
N GLY A 15 -6.21 17.93 -21.54
CA GLY A 15 -4.78 17.70 -21.32
C GLY A 15 -4.44 16.27 -20.93
N ILE A 16 -3.15 16.00 -20.84
CA ILE A 16 -2.63 14.74 -20.31
C ILE A 16 -2.54 14.90 -18.80
N VAL A 17 -3.28 14.09 -18.07
CA VAL A 17 -3.25 14.05 -16.60
C VAL A 17 -2.51 12.80 -16.17
N GLU A 18 -1.55 12.95 -15.27
CA GLU A 18 -0.86 11.82 -14.65
C GLU A 18 -1.67 11.31 -13.46
N LYS A 19 -1.87 9.99 -13.39
CA LYS A 19 -2.60 9.30 -12.33
C LYS A 19 -1.86 8.05 -11.91
N GLU A 20 -1.95 7.65 -10.65
CA GLU A 20 -1.42 6.36 -10.22
C GLU A 20 -2.13 5.22 -10.96
N GLY A 21 -1.38 4.17 -11.29
CA GLY A 21 -1.92 2.94 -11.82
C GLY A 21 -2.08 1.88 -10.72
N PRO A 22 -2.95 0.88 -10.92
CA PRO A 22 -3.03 -0.24 -10.00
C PRO A 22 -1.72 -1.02 -10.01
N VAL A 23 -1.32 -1.51 -8.84
CA VAL A 23 -0.17 -2.40 -8.66
C VAL A 23 -0.68 -3.73 -8.12
N ARG A 24 -0.15 -4.83 -8.63
CA ARG A 24 -0.51 -6.18 -8.16
C ARG A 24 -0.06 -6.35 -6.71
N ILE A 25 -0.92 -6.89 -5.85
CA ILE A 25 -0.63 -7.09 -4.42
C ILE A 25 0.59 -7.99 -4.17
N SER A 26 0.89 -8.95 -5.05
CA SER A 26 2.08 -9.81 -4.92
C SER A 26 3.41 -9.07 -5.15
N ASN A 27 3.35 -7.87 -5.74
CA ASN A 27 4.54 -7.08 -6.08
C ASN A 27 4.83 -5.99 -5.02
N VAL A 28 4.06 -5.95 -3.94
CA VAL A 28 4.28 -5.04 -2.81
C VAL A 28 4.58 -5.83 -1.54
N MET A 29 5.33 -5.20 -0.62
CA MET A 29 5.70 -5.80 0.66
C MET A 29 5.48 -4.79 1.79
N LEU A 30 5.06 -5.29 2.95
CA LEU A 30 4.86 -4.45 4.12
C LEU A 30 6.21 -4.03 4.71
N VAL A 31 6.37 -2.74 4.95
CA VAL A 31 7.51 -2.18 5.69
C VAL A 31 7.14 -2.12 7.16
N CYS A 32 7.95 -2.74 8.00
CA CYS A 32 7.75 -2.68 9.45
C CYS A 32 8.29 -1.36 9.98
N THR A 33 7.48 -0.59 10.71
CA THR A 33 7.83 0.73 11.27
C THR A 33 8.92 0.69 12.33
N ASN A 34 9.20 -0.48 12.89
CA ASN A 34 10.15 -0.59 13.99
C ASN A 34 11.56 -0.98 13.52
N CYS A 35 11.65 -1.73 12.41
CA CYS A 35 12.94 -2.16 11.86
C CYS A 35 13.24 -1.58 10.47
N ASP A 36 12.33 -0.75 9.93
CA ASP A 36 12.38 -0.09 8.61
C ASP A 36 12.74 -1.02 7.45
N ARG A 37 12.45 -2.31 7.61
CA ARG A 37 12.73 -3.34 6.62
C ARG A 37 11.42 -3.81 6.02
N ALA A 38 11.45 -4.06 4.72
CA ALA A 38 10.38 -4.77 4.06
C ALA A 38 10.38 -6.24 4.52
N THR A 39 9.25 -6.73 5.02
CA THR A 39 9.14 -8.02 5.72
C THR A 39 7.88 -8.79 5.35
N ARG A 40 7.93 -10.12 5.51
CA ARG A 40 6.75 -10.98 5.47
C ARG A 40 6.02 -10.95 6.82
N ILE A 41 4.72 -11.18 6.76
CA ILE A 41 3.83 -11.20 7.93
C ILE A 41 3.78 -12.61 8.53
N ALA A 42 3.76 -12.68 9.86
CA ALA A 42 3.35 -13.84 10.66
C ALA A 42 2.16 -13.47 11.55
N HIS A 43 1.55 -14.45 12.20
CA HIS A 43 0.43 -14.24 13.11
C HIS A 43 0.78 -14.73 14.51
N LYS A 44 0.30 -14.00 15.52
CA LYS A 44 0.38 -14.41 16.92
C LYS A 44 -0.95 -14.14 17.61
N THR A 45 -1.34 -15.02 18.52
CA THR A 45 -2.50 -14.82 19.38
C THR A 45 -2.02 -14.20 20.70
N LEU A 46 -2.67 -13.12 21.13
CA LEU A 46 -2.40 -12.50 22.42
C LEU A 46 -3.09 -13.27 23.55
N SER A 47 -2.72 -12.97 24.80
CA SER A 47 -3.40 -13.44 26.01
C SER A 47 -4.91 -13.21 25.97
N ASP A 48 -5.33 -12.11 25.34
CA ASP A 48 -6.73 -11.67 25.30
C ASP A 48 -7.52 -12.35 24.15
N GLY A 49 -6.95 -13.39 23.54
CA GLY A 49 -7.57 -14.17 22.45
C GLY A 49 -7.55 -13.50 21.06
N ARG A 50 -7.05 -12.26 20.95
CA ARG A 50 -6.97 -11.55 19.66
C ARG A 50 -5.81 -12.06 18.80
N LYS A 51 -6.05 -12.25 17.51
CA LYS A 51 -5.03 -12.60 16.51
C LYS A 51 -4.47 -11.33 15.87
N VAL A 52 -3.18 -11.09 16.03
CA VAL A 52 -2.48 -9.94 15.43
C VAL A 52 -1.49 -10.38 14.37
N ARG A 53 -1.05 -9.41 13.57
CA ARG A 53 0.05 -9.56 12.62
C ARG A 53 1.34 -9.17 13.32
N ILE A 54 2.39 -9.95 13.09
CA ILE A 54 3.73 -9.69 13.60
C ILE A 54 4.73 -9.68 12.45
N CYS A 55 5.76 -8.85 12.59
CA CYS A 55 6.88 -8.82 11.67
C CYS A 55 7.70 -10.10 11.80
N LYS A 56 7.96 -10.82 10.70
CA LYS A 56 8.81 -12.02 10.75
C LYS A 56 10.28 -11.73 11.06
N LYS A 57 10.76 -10.49 10.91
CA LYS A 57 12.18 -10.15 11.16
C LYS A 57 12.44 -9.75 12.61
N CYS A 58 11.65 -8.81 13.17
CA CYS A 58 11.85 -8.33 14.54
C CYS A 58 10.87 -8.94 15.56
N GLY A 59 9.82 -9.64 15.13
CA GLY A 59 8.84 -10.27 16.02
C GLY A 59 7.82 -9.31 16.65
N GLU A 60 7.93 -8.01 16.37
CA GLU A 60 7.02 -7.00 16.90
C GLU A 60 5.71 -6.95 16.13
N MET A 61 4.70 -6.35 16.77
CA MET A 61 3.37 -6.18 16.20
C MET A 61 3.42 -5.19 15.03
N ILE A 62 2.74 -5.55 13.93
CA ILE A 62 2.50 -4.70 12.76
C ILE A 62 1.14 -4.03 12.89
#